data_AF-A0A0D6LFR7-F1
#
_entry.id   AF-A0A0D6LFR7-F1
#
_cell.length_a   1.000
_cell.length_b   1.000
_cell.length_c   1.000
_cell.angle_alpha   90.00
_cell.angle_beta   90.00
_cell.angle_gamma   90.00
#
_symmetry.space_group_name_H-M   'P 1'
#
loop_
_entity.id
_entity.type
_entity.pdbx_description
1 polymer ?
#
loop_
_entity_poly.entity_id
_entity_poly.type
_entity_poly.pdbx_seq_one_letter_code
_entity_poly.pdbx_strand_id
1 'polypeptide(L)' 'MRKARVNTKVQLANDKVVDTIDVEDIGEKKAFCRCWKSEKFPYCDGAHTKHNNEVGDNVGPLIVKGKH' A
#
# COMPACT_ATOMS: atom_id res chain seq x y z
N MET A 1 23.00 6.58 -3.86
CA MET A 1 21.73 5.85 -3.71
C MET A 1 21.34 5.83 -2.24
N ARG A 2 20.14 6.32 -1.87
CA ARG A 2 19.60 6.08 -0.51
C ARG A 2 19.25 4.59 -0.42
N LYS A 3 20.17 3.78 0.11
CA LYS A 3 20.17 2.31 0.03
C LYS A 3 18.93 1.59 0.59
N ALA A 4 18.00 2.30 1.23
CA ALA A 4 16.80 1.72 1.85
C ALA A 4 15.47 2.42 1.43
N ARG A 5 15.40 3.06 0.24
CA ARG A 5 14.16 3.74 -0.18
C ARG A 5 13.07 2.71 -0.55
N VAL A 6 12.01 2.62 0.25
CA VAL A 6 10.86 1.72 0.02
C VAL A 6 9.96 2.21 -1.12
N ASN A 7 9.57 3.48 -1.07
CA ASN A 7 8.72 4.13 -2.07
C ASN A 7 9.56 4.73 -3.21
N THR A 8 9.38 4.19 -4.43
CA THR A 8 10.11 4.62 -5.63
C THR A 8 9.24 5.30 -6.68
N LYS A 9 7.91 5.40 -6.49
CA LYS A 9 7.00 5.97 -7.51
C LYS A 9 5.84 6.82 -7.00
N VAL A 10 5.41 6.65 -5.74
CA VAL A 10 4.20 7.32 -5.24
C VAL A 10 4.56 8.70 -4.70
N GLN A 11 3.97 9.77 -5.24
CA GLN A 11 4.01 11.13 -4.69
C GLN A 11 5.42 11.57 -4.22
N LEU A 12 6.46 11.37 -5.05
CA LEU A 12 7.87 11.52 -4.62
C LEU A 12 8.29 12.94 -4.24
N ALA A 13 7.47 13.95 -4.59
CA ALA A 13 7.66 15.34 -4.19
C ALA A 13 7.17 15.64 -2.77
N ASN A 14 6.36 14.76 -2.18
CA ASN A 14 5.85 14.94 -0.82
C ASN A 14 6.87 14.41 0.19
N ASP A 15 7.28 15.26 1.14
CA ASP A 15 8.24 14.89 2.19
C ASP A 15 7.77 13.70 3.03
N LYS A 16 6.45 13.58 3.21
CA LYS A 16 5.79 12.49 3.91
C LYS A 16 4.43 12.22 3.27
N VAL A 17 4.29 11.04 2.66
CA VAL A 17 3.02 10.59 2.07
C VAL A 17 2.16 9.98 3.16
N VAL A 18 0.95 10.54 3.34
CA VAL A 18 -0.06 10.10 4.31
C VAL A 18 -1.41 10.10 3.59
N ASP A 19 -2.17 9.01 3.75
CA ASP A 19 -3.53 8.90 3.24
C ASP A 19 -4.48 8.73 4.43
N THR A 20 -5.60 9.46 4.40
CA THR A 20 -6.67 9.38 5.39
C THR A 20 -7.91 8.83 4.72
N ILE A 21 -8.56 7.88 5.38
CA ILE A 21 -9.79 7.26 4.89
C ILE A 21 -10.72 7.14 6.09
N ASP A 22 -11.94 7.65 5.93
CA ASP A 22 -12.98 7.55 6.94
C ASP A 22 -13.45 6.10 7.04
N VAL A 23 -13.62 5.62 8.27
CA VAL A 23 -13.95 4.21 8.51
C VAL A 23 -15.37 3.89 8.03
N GLU A 24 -16.22 4.89 7.88
CA GLU A 24 -17.56 4.80 7.32
C GLU A 24 -17.54 4.49 5.82
N ASP A 25 -16.48 4.89 5.10
CA ASP A 25 -16.37 4.76 3.64
C ASP A 25 -15.78 3.43 3.16
N ILE A 26 -15.26 2.59 4.08
CA ILE A 26 -14.57 1.35 3.70
C ILE A 26 -15.53 0.21 3.27
N GLY A 27 -16.83 0.36 3.50
CA GLY A 27 -17.84 -0.67 3.27
C GLY A 27 -17.57 -1.94 4.12
N GLU A 28 -17.88 -3.12 3.57
CA GLU A 28 -17.68 -4.39 4.29
C GLU A 28 -16.19 -4.68 4.54
N LYS A 29 -15.33 -4.44 3.54
CA LYS A 29 -13.91 -4.77 3.59
C LYS A 29 -13.13 -3.96 2.56
N LYS A 30 -11.97 -3.44 2.98
CA LYS A 30 -10.99 -2.81 2.11
C LYS A 30 -9.57 -3.31 2.37
N ALA A 31 -8.76 -3.34 1.32
CA ALA A 31 -7.36 -3.72 1.37
C ALA A 31 -6.48 -2.50 1.02
N PHE A 32 -5.53 -2.20 1.89
CA PHE A 32 -4.62 -1.07 1.76
C PHE A 32 -3.19 -1.53 1.48
N CYS A 33 -2.54 -0.85 0.55
CA CYS A 33 -1.18 -1.15 0.13
C CYS A 33 -0.19 -0.82 1.25
N ARG A 34 0.75 -1.73 1.51
CA ARG A 34 1.92 -1.47 2.37
C ARG A 34 3.25 -1.67 1.65
N CYS A 35 3.24 -2.08 0.37
CA CYS A 35 4.44 -2.36 -0.42
C CYS A 35 4.89 -1.20 -1.31
N TRP A 36 4.09 -0.13 -1.44
CA TRP A 36 4.34 1.01 -2.35
C TRP A 36 4.42 0.66 -3.85
N LYS A 37 4.00 -0.55 -4.24
CA LYS A 37 4.02 -1.00 -5.64
C LYS A 37 2.66 -0.94 -6.34
N SER A 38 1.58 -0.70 -5.61
CA SER A 38 0.23 -0.60 -6.18
C SER A 38 0.13 0.55 -7.20
N GLU A 39 -0.56 0.33 -8.31
CA GLU A 39 -1.00 1.38 -9.24
C GLU A 39 -2.27 2.09 -8.75
N LYS A 40 -2.96 1.51 -7.76
CA LYS A 40 -4.16 2.06 -7.13
C LYS A 40 -3.89 2.55 -5.70
N PHE A 41 -2.65 2.91 -5.38
CA PHE A 41 -2.27 3.41 -4.06
C PHE A 41 -3.21 4.56 -3.63
N PRO A 42 -3.78 4.55 -2.41
CA PRO A 42 -3.41 3.75 -1.23
C PRO A 42 -4.01 2.34 -1.16
N TYR A 43 -4.84 1.94 -2.11
CA TYR A 43 -5.47 0.61 -2.12
C TYR A 43 -4.51 -0.46 -2.61
N CYS A 44 -4.69 -1.69 -2.12
CA CYS A 44 -3.97 -2.86 -2.62
C CYS A 44 -4.62 -3.38 -3.90
N ASP A 45 -3.81 -3.56 -4.93
CA ASP A 45 -4.19 -4.14 -6.24
C ASP A 45 -3.53 -5.50 -6.52
N GLY A 46 -2.75 -6.03 -5.56
CA GLY A 46 -2.01 -7.29 -5.70
C GLY A 46 -0.55 -7.14 -6.15
N ALA A 47 -0.06 -5.94 -6.44
CA ALA A 47 1.33 -5.72 -6.89
C ALA A 47 2.42 -6.23 -5.91
N HIS A 48 2.08 -6.41 -4.63
CA HIS A 48 2.98 -6.99 -3.63
C HIS A 48 3.42 -8.42 -3.99
N THR A 49 2.58 -9.21 -4.66
CA THR A 49 2.94 -10.59 -5.06
C THR A 49 4.13 -10.59 -6.02
N LYS A 50 4.11 -9.72 -7.04
CA LYS A 50 5.21 -9.57 -7.98
C LYS A 50 6.49 -9.13 -7.26
N HIS A 51 6.38 -8.09 -6.42
CA HIS A 51 7.50 -7.59 -5.62
C HIS A 51 8.11 -8.70 -4.74
N ASN A 52 7.30 -9.43 -3.98
CA ASN A 52 7.75 -10.52 -3.13
C ASN A 52 8.50 -11.59 -3.93
N ASN A 53 7.97 -12.00 -5.08
CA ASN A 53 8.61 -13.00 -5.95
C ASN A 53 9.95 -12.53 -6.52
N GLU A 54 10.06 -11.24 -6.89
CA GLU A 54 11.28 -10.68 -7.51
C GLU A 54 12.41 -10.46 -6.51
N VAL A 55 12.10 -10.08 -5.27
CA VAL A 55 13.12 -9.70 -4.27
C VAL A 55 13.21 -10.63 -3.06
N GLY A 56 12.40 -11.69 -3.01
CA GLY A 56 12.35 -12.60 -1.86
C GLY A 56 11.76 -11.97 -0.60
N ASP A 57 10.88 -10.99 -0.76
CA ASP A 57 10.20 -10.28 0.34
C ASP A 57 8.87 -10.97 0.71
N ASN A 58 8.24 -10.56 1.82
CA ASN A 58 7.02 -11.18 2.34
C ASN A 58 5.94 -10.16 2.75
N VAL A 59 5.95 -8.96 2.16
CA VAL A 59 4.97 -7.92 2.48
C VAL A 59 3.57 -8.25 1.96
N GLY A 60 2.55 -7.71 2.64
CA GLY A 60 1.15 -7.88 2.26
C GLY A 60 0.29 -6.67 2.66
N PRO A 61 -0.97 -6.61 2.21
CA PRO A 61 -1.85 -5.48 2.51
C PRO A 61 -2.24 -5.43 3.99
N LEU A 62 -2.73 -4.25 4.41
CA LEU A 62 -3.58 -4.14 5.60
C LEU A 62 -5.03 -4.35 5.17
N ILE A 63 -5.73 -5.28 5.79
CA ILE A 63 -7.16 -5.50 5.56
C ILE A 63 -7.93 -4.84 6.70
N VAL A 64 -8.81 -3.89 6.38
CA VAL A 64 -9.76 -3.30 7.33
C VAL A 64 -11.15 -3.78 6.96
N LYS A 65 -11.92 -4.22 7.96
CA LYS A 65 -13.31 -4.63 7.80
C LYS A 65 -14.19 -3.56 8.43
N GLY A 66 -15.26 -3.19 7.74
CA GLY A 66 -16.30 -2.35 8.33
C GLY A 66 -16.89 -3.05 9.55
N LYS A 67 -17.26 -2.27 10.58
CA LYS A 67 -18.13 -2.78 11.63
C LYS A 67 -19.54 -2.84 11.04
N HIS A 68 -20.10 -4.05 11.00
CA HIS A 68 -21.55 -4.21 10.88
C HIS A 68 -22.25 -3.61 12.09
#